data_AF-A0A956C4W8-F1
#
_entry.id   AF-A0A956C4W8-F1
#
_cell.length_a   1.000
_cell.length_b   1.000
_cell.length_c   1.000
_cell.angle_alpha   90.00
_cell.angle_beta   90.00
_cell.angle_gamma   90.00
#
_symmetry.space_group_name_H-M   'P 1'
#
loop_
_entity.id
_entity.type
_entity.pdbx_description
1 polymer ?
#
loop_
_entity_poly.entity_id
_entity_poly.type
_entity_poly.pdbx_seq_one_letter_code
_entity_poly.pdbx_strand_id
1 'polypeptide(L)'
;MARGLFAVSSASFVVAVALVACSSKDYDTAGNGVNDVVAACRIGVPWVRTRDECSACIAAAPAARCDCPEFKAYSAACEEQAAARRNEPSCTYEIETCALGCGTDCDCVDRCYANAPGCRRAASARDGCVAEVCDKYCKP
;
A
#
# COMPACT_ATOMS: atom_id res chain seq x y z
N MET A 1 52.04 -44.30 29.86
CA MET A 1 50.69 -44.80 29.54
C MET A 1 49.70 -43.67 29.77
N ALA A 2 48.79 -43.48 28.81
CA ALA A 2 48.17 -42.21 28.43
C ALA A 2 47.25 -41.57 29.49
N ARG A 3 47.36 -40.23 29.65
CA ARG A 3 46.34 -39.38 30.27
C ARG A 3 45.48 -38.82 29.15
N GLY A 4 44.24 -39.31 29.04
CA GLY A 4 43.24 -38.78 28.09
C GLY A 4 42.75 -37.41 28.56
N LEU A 5 42.93 -36.39 27.72
CA LEU A 5 42.25 -35.11 27.87
C LEU A 5 40.80 -35.28 27.39
N PHE A 6 39.83 -35.08 28.28
CA PHE A 6 38.45 -34.85 27.89
C PHE A 6 38.31 -33.37 27.48
N ALA A 7 38.15 -33.13 26.18
CA ALA A 7 37.74 -31.83 25.66
C ALA A 7 36.21 -31.71 25.81
N VAL A 8 35.75 -30.89 26.74
CA VAL A 8 34.35 -30.46 26.82
C VAL A 8 34.19 -29.33 25.79
N SER A 9 33.71 -29.68 24.60
CA SER A 9 33.32 -28.70 23.59
C SER A 9 32.00 -28.06 24.00
N SER A 10 32.09 -26.86 24.58
CA SER A 10 30.97 -25.96 24.82
C SER A 10 30.38 -25.51 23.47
N ALA A 11 29.43 -26.29 22.94
CA ALA A 11 28.65 -25.90 21.77
C ALA A 11 27.74 -24.73 22.17
N SER A 12 28.24 -23.51 21.94
CA SER A 12 27.43 -22.30 22.02
C SER A 12 26.40 -22.36 20.90
N PHE A 13 25.16 -22.68 21.27
CA PHE A 13 24.01 -22.64 20.39
C PHE A 13 23.70 -21.17 20.10
N VAL A 14 24.35 -20.59 19.09
CA VAL A 14 23.95 -19.30 18.54
C VAL A 14 22.62 -19.55 17.82
N VAL A 15 21.52 -19.31 18.54
CA VAL A 15 20.20 -19.15 17.93
C VAL A 15 20.31 -17.93 17.02
N ALA A 16 20.64 -18.18 15.76
CA ALA A 16 20.43 -17.21 14.69
C ALA A 16 18.92 -16.98 14.65
N VAL A 17 18.46 -15.94 15.33
CA VAL A 17 17.17 -15.33 15.08
C VAL A 17 17.22 -14.95 13.62
N ALA A 18 16.62 -15.80 12.78
CA ALA A 18 16.26 -15.45 11.43
C ALA A 18 15.32 -14.26 11.58
N LEU A 19 15.89 -13.06 11.56
CA LEU A 19 15.19 -11.90 11.08
C LEU A 19 14.75 -12.31 9.68
N VAL A 20 13.51 -12.78 9.60
CA VAL A 20 12.73 -12.69 8.38
C VAL A 20 12.61 -11.20 8.15
N ALA A 21 13.68 -10.61 7.61
CA ALA A 21 13.55 -9.45 6.79
C ALA A 21 12.56 -9.89 5.73
N CYS A 22 11.31 -9.46 5.88
CA CYS A 22 10.41 -9.34 4.76
C CYS A 22 11.21 -8.50 3.77
N SER A 23 11.93 -9.17 2.85
CA SER A 23 12.42 -8.54 1.64
C SER A 23 11.23 -7.76 1.16
N SER A 24 11.36 -6.44 1.17
CA SER A 24 10.57 -5.57 0.33
C SER A 24 10.70 -6.18 -1.04
N LYS A 25 9.73 -7.03 -1.40
CA LYS A 25 9.46 -7.34 -2.78
C LYS A 25 9.35 -5.95 -3.35
N ASP A 26 10.32 -5.58 -4.15
CA ASP A 26 10.10 -4.56 -5.14
C ASP A 26 8.82 -5.04 -5.81
N TYR A 27 7.71 -4.42 -5.41
CA TYR A 27 6.45 -4.61 -6.07
C TYR A 27 6.74 -4.02 -7.42
N ASP A 28 7.22 -4.86 -8.32
CA ASP A 28 7.15 -4.60 -9.74
C ASP A 28 5.75 -4.03 -9.92
N THR A 29 5.75 -2.81 -10.44
CA THR A 29 4.61 -2.00 -10.82
C THR A 29 3.81 -2.73 -11.90
N ALA A 30 3.32 -3.93 -11.54
CA ALA A 30 2.67 -4.88 -12.40
C ALA A 30 1.25 -4.39 -12.61
N GLY A 31 1.14 -3.50 -13.58
CA GLY A 31 0.00 -3.43 -14.49
C GLY A 31 -1.21 -2.61 -14.05
N ASN A 32 -1.39 -2.30 -12.77
CA ASN A 32 -2.60 -1.61 -12.31
C ASN A 32 -2.22 -0.28 -11.63
N GLY A 33 -2.00 0.78 -12.42
CA GLY A 33 -2.05 2.12 -11.88
C GLY A 33 -0.95 3.12 -12.26
N VAL A 34 -1.34 4.37 -12.14
CA VAL A 34 -0.46 5.55 -12.12
C VAL A 34 0.44 5.50 -10.88
N ASN A 35 1.71 5.12 -11.04
CA ASN A 35 2.69 5.00 -9.95
C ASN A 35 3.21 6.35 -9.44
N ASP A 36 2.33 7.34 -9.32
CA ASP A 36 2.63 8.70 -8.92
C ASP A 36 1.43 9.26 -8.14
N VAL A 37 1.66 9.59 -6.86
CA VAL A 37 0.63 10.13 -5.95
C VAL A 37 -0.01 11.40 -6.51
N VAL A 38 0.76 12.28 -7.14
CA VAL A 38 0.25 13.55 -7.67
C VAL A 38 -0.64 13.28 -8.88
N ALA A 39 -0.22 12.39 -9.78
CA ALA A 39 -1.00 12.06 -10.95
C ALA A 39 -2.28 11.26 -10.59
N ALA A 40 -2.22 10.34 -9.63
CA ALA A 40 -3.40 9.67 -9.08
C ALA A 40 -4.36 10.66 -8.42
N CYS A 41 -3.84 11.61 -7.63
CA CYS A 41 -4.63 12.70 -7.07
C CYS A 41 -5.32 13.53 -8.16
N ARG A 42 -4.57 13.94 -9.20
CA ARG A 42 -5.09 14.74 -10.32
C ARG A 42 -6.19 14.02 -11.11
N ILE A 43 -6.08 12.70 -11.30
CA ILE A 43 -7.15 11.89 -11.91
C ILE A 43 -8.41 11.94 -11.05
N GLY A 44 -8.26 11.91 -9.73
CA GLY A 44 -9.37 11.96 -8.78
C GLY A 44 -9.98 13.34 -8.54
N VAL A 45 -9.33 14.44 -8.93
CA VAL A 45 -9.86 15.81 -8.77
C VAL A 45 -11.22 16.01 -9.46
N PRO A 46 -11.42 15.64 -10.74
CA PRO A 46 -12.70 15.83 -11.44
C PRO A 46 -13.80 14.83 -11.06
N TRP A 47 -13.52 13.85 -10.20
CA TRP A 47 -14.47 12.77 -9.91
C TRP A 47 -15.70 13.23 -9.15
N VAL A 48 -16.87 12.76 -9.60
CA VAL A 48 -18.16 13.03 -8.95
C VAL A 48 -18.40 11.99 -7.85
N ARG A 49 -17.72 12.16 -6.71
CA ARG A 49 -17.76 11.22 -5.57
C ARG A 49 -19.13 11.07 -4.90
N THR A 50 -20.11 11.91 -5.26
CA THR A 50 -21.50 11.80 -4.82
C THR A 50 -22.30 10.75 -5.59
N ARG A 51 -21.74 10.16 -6.66
CA ARG A 51 -22.35 9.01 -7.33
C ARG A 51 -22.10 7.75 -6.51
N ASP A 52 -23.16 7.00 -6.23
CA ASP A 52 -23.10 5.78 -5.43
C ASP A 52 -22.04 4.80 -5.99
N GLU A 53 -22.01 4.58 -7.30
CA GLU A 53 -21.04 3.69 -7.95
C GLU A 53 -19.58 4.16 -7.81
N CYS A 54 -19.34 5.48 -7.87
CA CYS A 54 -17.99 6.01 -7.68
C CYS A 54 -17.54 5.81 -6.23
N SER A 55 -18.40 6.15 -5.27
CA SER A 55 -18.11 5.98 -3.84
C SER A 55 -17.88 4.51 -3.47
N ALA A 56 -18.70 3.61 -4.04
CA ALA A 56 -18.59 2.18 -3.89
C ALA A 56 -17.28 1.65 -4.47
N CYS A 57 -16.91 2.08 -5.68
CA CYS A 57 -15.65 1.68 -6.30
C CYS A 57 -14.44 2.08 -5.44
N ILE A 58 -14.36 3.34 -5.03
CA ILE A 58 -13.25 3.84 -4.19
C ILE A 58 -13.14 3.05 -2.89
N ALA A 59 -14.27 2.68 -2.29
CA ALA A 59 -14.33 1.99 -1.00
C ALA A 59 -14.11 0.47 -1.09
N ALA A 60 -14.37 -0.16 -2.24
CA ALA A 60 -14.29 -1.61 -2.42
C ALA A 60 -13.07 -2.06 -3.26
N ALA A 61 -12.52 -1.18 -4.11
CA ALA A 61 -11.30 -1.48 -4.85
C ALA A 61 -10.12 -1.93 -3.97
N PRO A 62 -9.78 -1.24 -2.85
CA PRO A 62 -8.64 -1.62 -2.01
C PRO A 62 -8.95 -2.73 -0.98
N ALA A 63 -10.20 -3.16 -0.83
CA ALA A 63 -10.60 -4.12 0.19
C ALA A 63 -11.84 -4.90 -0.24
N ALA A 64 -11.76 -6.24 -0.19
CA ALA A 64 -12.89 -7.10 -0.48
C ALA A 64 -14.11 -6.70 0.35
N ARG A 65 -15.22 -6.41 -0.33
CA ARG A 65 -16.54 -6.32 0.30
C ARG A 65 -17.22 -7.69 0.25
N CYS A 66 -18.35 -7.83 0.95
CA CYS A 66 -19.22 -8.99 0.82
C CYS A 66 -19.48 -9.29 -0.68
N ASP A 67 -19.80 -10.54 -1.02
CA ASP A 67 -20.11 -11.02 -2.39
C ASP A 67 -21.42 -10.41 -2.97
N CYS A 68 -21.64 -9.12 -2.75
CA CYS A 68 -22.70 -8.35 -3.34
C CYS A 68 -22.40 -8.18 -4.84
N PRO A 69 -23.35 -8.52 -5.73
CA PRO A 69 -23.16 -8.40 -7.18
C PRO A 69 -22.72 -7.01 -7.65
N GLU A 70 -23.13 -5.97 -6.93
CA GLU A 70 -22.81 -4.56 -7.18
C GLU A 70 -21.31 -4.22 -7.11
N PHE A 71 -20.53 -4.94 -6.30
CA PHE A 71 -19.08 -4.71 -6.15
C PHE A 71 -18.24 -5.64 -7.01
N LYS A 72 -18.82 -6.66 -7.65
CA LYS A 72 -18.09 -7.73 -8.36
C LYS A 72 -17.11 -7.21 -9.42
N ALA A 73 -17.38 -6.04 -9.98
CA ALA A 73 -16.56 -5.46 -11.05
C ALA A 73 -15.25 -4.80 -10.58
N TYR A 74 -15.12 -4.49 -9.28
CA TYR A 74 -13.98 -3.74 -8.75
C TYR A 74 -13.53 -4.17 -7.35
N SER A 75 -14.32 -4.96 -6.61
CA SER A 75 -14.00 -5.42 -5.26
C SER A 75 -12.64 -6.10 -5.21
N ALA A 76 -11.80 -5.69 -4.26
CA ALA A 76 -10.45 -6.21 -4.05
C ALA A 76 -9.48 -6.08 -5.23
N ALA A 77 -9.83 -5.35 -6.30
CA ALA A 77 -8.97 -5.18 -7.48
C ALA A 77 -7.60 -4.55 -7.16
N CYS A 78 -7.52 -3.80 -6.05
CA CYS A 78 -6.32 -3.13 -5.56
C CYS A 78 -5.88 -3.64 -4.17
N GLU A 79 -6.31 -4.85 -3.77
CA GLU A 79 -6.06 -5.39 -2.44
C GLU A 79 -4.56 -5.57 -2.14
N GLU A 80 -3.77 -6.02 -3.12
CA GLU A 80 -2.33 -6.21 -2.94
C GLU A 80 -1.60 -4.90 -2.66
N GLN A 81 -1.91 -3.84 -3.43
CA GLN A 81 -1.36 -2.50 -3.25
C GLN A 81 -1.81 -1.90 -1.92
N ALA A 82 -3.07 -2.13 -1.54
CA ALA A 82 -3.58 -1.71 -0.25
C ALA A 82 -2.89 -2.43 0.92
N ALA A 83 -2.63 -3.74 0.80
CA ALA A 83 -1.89 -4.51 1.79
C ALA A 83 -0.43 -4.05 1.90
N ALA A 84 0.23 -3.81 0.76
CA ALA A 84 1.59 -3.26 0.72
C ALA A 84 1.68 -1.92 1.47
N ARG A 85 0.74 -1.01 1.21
CA ARG A 85 0.66 0.28 1.92
C ARG A 85 0.37 0.14 3.40
N ARG A 86 -0.54 -0.76 3.79
CA ARG A 86 -0.83 -1.03 5.23
C ARG A 86 0.38 -1.59 5.98
N ASN A 87 1.22 -2.35 5.29
CA ASN A 87 2.40 -3.00 5.89
C ASN A 87 3.67 -2.14 5.79
N GLU A 88 3.63 -1.01 5.09
CA GLU A 88 4.77 -0.09 4.94
C GLU A 88 4.98 0.72 6.24
N PRO A 89 6.10 0.53 6.97
CA PRO A 89 6.31 1.13 8.28
C PRO A 89 6.31 2.67 8.29
N SER A 90 6.67 3.28 7.15
CA SER A 90 6.65 4.74 7.02
C SER A 90 5.25 5.30 6.73
N CYS A 91 4.22 4.47 6.52
CA CYS A 91 2.83 4.92 6.42
C CYS A 91 2.19 5.07 7.79
N THR A 92 2.49 6.18 8.45
CA THR A 92 1.93 6.49 9.77
C THR A 92 0.57 7.18 9.67
N TYR A 93 -0.20 7.14 10.75
CA TYR A 93 -1.50 7.80 10.87
C TYR A 93 -1.42 9.32 10.60
N GLU A 94 -0.33 9.98 10.99
CA GLU A 94 -0.10 11.40 10.78
C GLU A 94 0.03 11.74 9.29
N ILE A 95 0.74 10.90 8.52
CA ILE A 95 0.89 11.07 7.07
C ILE A 95 -0.44 10.86 6.37
N GLU A 96 -1.20 9.83 6.77
CA GLU A 96 -2.54 9.58 6.23
C GLU A 96 -3.48 10.75 6.49
N THR A 97 -3.51 11.24 7.74
CA THR A 97 -4.37 12.36 8.14
C THR A 97 -3.98 13.65 7.42
N CYS A 98 -2.67 13.89 7.23
CA CYS A 98 -2.17 15.00 6.43
C CYS A 98 -2.71 14.94 4.99
N ALA A 99 -2.54 13.79 4.31
CA ALA A 99 -2.98 13.63 2.93
C ALA A 99 -4.50 13.75 2.77
N LEU A 100 -5.28 13.20 3.71
CA LEU A 100 -6.74 13.33 3.72
C LEU A 100 -7.19 14.79 3.90
N GLY A 101 -6.48 15.56 4.73
CA GLY A 101 -6.75 16.98 4.97
C GLY A 101 -6.52 17.89 3.75
N CYS A 102 -5.75 17.44 2.76
CA CYS A 102 -5.45 18.23 1.56
C CYS A 102 -6.62 18.31 0.57
N GLY A 103 -7.61 17.42 0.66
CA GLY A 103 -8.75 17.39 -0.27
C GLY A 103 -8.31 17.23 -1.72
N THR A 104 -8.46 18.28 -2.53
CA THR A 104 -8.09 18.31 -3.95
C THR A 104 -6.74 18.99 -4.24
N ASP A 105 -6.02 19.49 -3.22
CA ASP A 105 -4.68 20.07 -3.39
C ASP A 105 -3.63 18.96 -3.50
N CYS A 106 -3.29 18.58 -4.73
CA CYS A 106 -2.32 17.50 -4.97
C CYS A 106 -0.88 17.86 -4.58
N ASP A 107 -0.52 19.16 -4.54
CA ASP A 107 0.80 19.58 -4.08
C ASP A 107 0.88 19.47 -2.54
N CYS A 108 -0.23 19.72 -1.84
CA CYS A 108 -0.36 19.41 -0.41
C CYS A 108 -0.18 17.92 -0.15
N VAL A 109 -0.85 17.06 -0.92
CA VAL A 109 -0.69 15.61 -0.79
C VAL A 109 0.77 15.20 -0.97
N ASP A 110 1.46 15.72 -2.00
CA ASP A 110 2.87 15.42 -2.22
C ASP A 110 3.75 15.81 -1.03
N ARG A 111 3.51 17.01 -0.45
CA ARG A 111 4.22 17.48 0.74
C ARG A 111 4.01 16.59 1.96
N CYS A 112 2.83 16.00 2.16
CA CYS A 112 2.58 15.06 3.25
C CYS A 112 3.47 13.81 3.18
N TYR A 113 3.84 13.39 1.97
CA TYR A 113 4.70 12.22 1.74
C TYR A 113 6.20 12.55 1.61
N ALA A 114 6.58 13.83 1.64
CA ALA A 114 7.96 14.26 1.37
C ALA A 114 9.02 13.58 2.24
N ASN A 115 8.68 13.31 3.51
CA ASN A 115 9.59 12.68 4.47
C ASN A 115 9.37 11.15 4.63
N ALA A 116 8.51 10.55 3.81
CA ALA A 116 8.16 9.13 3.90
C ALA A 116 8.18 8.47 2.51
N PRO A 117 9.36 8.30 1.89
CA PRO A 117 9.48 7.81 0.51
C PRO A 117 8.97 6.37 0.33
N GLY A 118 9.04 5.52 1.36
CA GLY A 118 8.41 4.20 1.36
C GLY A 118 6.90 4.32 1.23
N CYS A 119 6.29 5.12 2.11
CA CYS A 119 4.87 5.37 2.08
C CYS A 119 4.40 6.06 0.79
N ARG A 120 5.19 7.00 0.26
CA ARG A 120 4.91 7.66 -1.02
C ARG A 120 4.76 6.63 -2.13
N ARG A 121 5.69 5.68 -2.24
CA ARG A 121 5.64 4.61 -3.26
C ARG A 121 4.43 3.70 -3.06
N ALA A 122 4.16 3.27 -1.83
CA ALA A 122 3.03 2.39 -1.56
C ALA A 122 1.67 3.10 -1.74
N ALA A 123 1.59 4.38 -1.40
CA ALA A 123 0.43 5.23 -1.68
C ALA A 123 0.24 5.45 -3.18
N SER A 124 1.30 5.76 -3.92
CA SER A 124 1.28 5.84 -5.40
C SER A 124 0.67 4.58 -6.02
N ALA A 125 1.13 3.40 -5.60
CA ALA A 125 0.64 2.14 -6.14
C ALA A 125 -0.85 1.92 -5.83
N ARG A 126 -1.29 2.15 -4.58
CA ARG A 126 -2.70 2.02 -4.20
C ARG A 126 -3.56 3.01 -4.98
N ASP A 127 -3.19 4.29 -4.94
CA ASP A 127 -3.98 5.37 -5.51
C ASP A 127 -4.00 5.34 -7.02
N GLY A 128 -2.90 4.94 -7.64
CA GLY A 128 -2.83 4.65 -9.06
C GLY A 128 -3.78 3.54 -9.47
N CYS A 129 -3.81 2.42 -8.73
CA CYS A 129 -4.73 1.32 -9.01
C CYS A 129 -6.19 1.77 -8.86
N VAL A 130 -6.53 2.46 -7.77
CA VAL A 130 -7.88 2.98 -7.53
C VAL A 130 -8.27 3.98 -8.62
N ALA A 131 -7.34 4.87 -9.00
CA ALA A 131 -7.52 5.81 -10.10
C ALA A 131 -7.92 5.07 -11.37
N GLU A 132 -7.16 4.07 -11.79
CA GLU A 132 -7.43 3.31 -13.01
C GLU A 132 -8.75 2.52 -12.97
N VAL A 133 -8.98 1.75 -11.89
CA VAL A 133 -10.17 0.89 -11.75
C VAL A 133 -11.44 1.73 -11.67
N CYS A 134 -11.39 2.85 -10.95
CA CYS A 134 -12.57 3.66 -10.65
C CYS A 134 -12.86 4.78 -11.64
N ASP A 135 -11.92 5.12 -12.53
CA ASP A 135 -12.06 6.23 -13.47
C ASP A 135 -13.36 6.16 -14.29
N LYS A 136 -13.71 4.99 -14.81
CA LYS A 136 -14.94 4.80 -15.61
C LYS A 136 -16.24 4.94 -14.82
N TYR A 137 -16.20 4.78 -13.50
CA TYR A 137 -17.35 4.93 -12.60
C TYR A 137 -17.45 6.34 -11.99
N CYS A 138 -16.33 7.06 -11.98
CA CYS A 138 -16.18 8.33 -11.27
C CYS A 138 -16.11 9.56 -12.19
N LYS A 139 -15.78 9.37 -13.48
CA LYS A 139 -15.84 10.44 -14.48
C LYS A 139 -17.25 11.03 -14.59
N PRO A 140 -17.38 12.36 -14.82
CA PRO A 140 -18.67 13.02 -15.02
C PRO A 140 -19.42 12.46 -16.22
#